data_AF-T1GI26-F1
#
_entry.id   AF-T1GI26-F1
#
_cell.length_a   1.000
_cell.length_b   1.000
_cell.length_c   1.000
_cell.angle_alpha   90.00
_cell.angle_beta   90.00
_cell.angle_gamma   90.00
#
_symmetry.space_group_name_H-M   'P 1'
#
loop_
_entity.id
_entity.type
_entity.pdbx_description
1 polymer ?
#
loop_
_entity_poly.entity_id
_entity_poly.type
_entity_poly.pdbx_seq_one_letter_code
_entity_poly.pdbx_strand_id
1 'polypeptide(L)'
;MVLKQSNKSILCGGTLIGANIVLTSASCRDSEPLKYQTRTVYKIVLHPKYQKTTLDNDLAVIVTENEFQIDGQNDHISPLCIEFGNLSSLERCVTLGWGNEAIKYHITDSIMHYANTTELDLGYTLHPVNHCAKIDLDPSLVDMGSGLACTVDDIHYHLKGVFTKVRSDGYLEFTRPDMEWISYLFSGNI
;
A
#
# COMPACT_ATOMS: atom_id res chain seq x y z
N MET A 1 -16.24 5.14 -17.20
CA MET A 1 -17.18 5.84 -16.29
C MET A 1 -17.65 4.85 -15.23
N VAL A 2 -17.60 5.21 -13.95
CA VAL A 2 -17.98 4.34 -12.83
C VAL A 2 -19.43 4.63 -12.44
N LEU A 3 -20.28 3.61 -12.44
CA LEU A 3 -21.67 3.75 -11.99
C LEU A 3 -21.78 3.43 -10.50
N LYS A 4 -22.42 4.33 -9.77
CA LYS A 4 -22.64 4.23 -8.32
C LYS A 4 -24.13 4.03 -8.07
N GLN A 5 -24.49 2.95 -7.36
CA GLN A 5 -25.83 2.79 -6.80
C GLN A 5 -25.90 3.43 -5.41
N SER A 6 -27.10 3.74 -4.94
CA SER A 6 -27.38 4.46 -3.69
C SER A 6 -26.81 3.82 -2.40
N ASN A 7 -26.20 2.63 -2.48
CA ASN A 7 -25.51 1.94 -1.38
C ASN A 7 -23.97 1.84 -1.53
N LYS A 8 -23.32 2.69 -2.35
CA LYS A 8 -21.85 2.93 -2.36
C LYS A 8 -20.92 1.78 -2.79
N SER A 9 -21.35 0.68 -3.41
CA SER A 9 -20.42 -0.24 -4.08
C SER A 9 -20.14 0.17 -5.53
N ILE A 10 -18.86 0.07 -5.95
CA ILE A 10 -18.47 0.15 -7.37
C ILE A 10 -18.70 -1.25 -7.95
N LEU A 11 -19.72 -1.39 -8.81
CA LEU A 11 -20.17 -2.70 -9.27
C LEU A 11 -19.34 -3.21 -10.45
N CYS A 12 -19.24 -2.44 -11.54
CA CYS A 12 -18.52 -2.79 -12.77
C CYS A 12 -18.20 -1.55 -13.62
N GLY A 13 -17.35 -1.71 -14.63
CA GLY A 13 -17.28 -0.79 -15.77
C GLY A 13 -18.51 -0.86 -16.67
N GLY A 14 -18.72 0.16 -17.49
CA GLY A 14 -19.82 0.21 -18.45
C GLY A 14 -19.60 1.30 -19.49
N THR A 15 -20.28 1.17 -20.63
CA THR A 15 -20.21 2.13 -21.73
C THR A 15 -21.50 2.92 -21.81
N LEU A 16 -21.38 4.26 -21.84
CA LEU A 16 -22.52 5.15 -22.02
C LEU A 16 -23.04 5.02 -23.46
N ILE A 17 -24.29 4.62 -23.64
CA ILE A 17 -24.94 4.51 -24.96
C ILE A 17 -26.08 5.51 -25.16
N GLY A 18 -26.34 6.35 -24.15
CA GLY A 18 -27.29 7.45 -24.20
C GLY A 18 -27.12 8.35 -22.97
N ALA A 19 -27.77 9.51 -22.97
CA ALA A 19 -27.64 10.52 -21.90
C ALA A 19 -27.90 9.97 -20.48
N ASN A 20 -28.62 8.86 -20.37
CA ASN A 20 -28.97 8.20 -19.13
C ASN A 20 -28.99 6.66 -19.27
N ILE A 21 -28.32 6.09 -20.27
CA ILE A 21 -28.35 4.64 -20.54
C ILE A 21 -26.93 4.12 -20.63
N VAL A 22 -26.62 3.09 -19.83
CA VAL A 22 -25.33 2.41 -19.83
C VAL A 22 -25.52 0.95 -20.17
N LEU A 23 -24.74 0.48 -21.14
CA LEU A 23 -24.63 -0.93 -21.49
C LEU A 23 -23.50 -1.55 -20.66
N THR A 24 -23.79 -2.68 -20.02
CA THR A 24 -22.82 -3.46 -19.22
C THR A 24 -23.05 -4.97 -19.41
N SER A 25 -22.16 -5.79 -18.88
CA SER A 25 -22.27 -7.25 -18.98
C SER A 25 -23.37 -7.78 -18.05
N ALA A 26 -24.22 -8.68 -18.56
CA ALA A 26 -25.25 -9.36 -17.78
C ALA A 26 -24.70 -10.30 -16.69
N SER A 27 -23.42 -10.68 -16.79
CA SER A 27 -22.72 -11.48 -15.79
C SER A 27 -22.13 -10.66 -14.64
N CYS A 28 -22.33 -9.33 -14.63
CA CYS A 28 -21.93 -8.46 -13.53
C CYS A 28 -22.78 -8.81 -12.29
N ARG A 29 -22.29 -9.77 -11.52
CA ARG A 29 -22.82 -10.20 -10.23
C ARG A 29 -21.63 -10.26 -9.27
N ASP A 30 -21.86 -9.74 -8.06
CA ASP A 30 -20.85 -9.51 -7.02
C ASP A 30 -19.77 -10.60 -6.97
N SER A 31 -18.57 -10.24 -7.40
CA SER A 31 -17.33 -10.96 -7.12
C SER A 31 -16.13 -10.06 -7.45
N GLU A 32 -15.15 -10.07 -6.55
CA GLU A 32 -13.82 -9.55 -6.83
C GLU A 32 -13.32 -10.14 -8.17
N PRO A 33 -12.85 -9.33 -9.14
CA PRO A 33 -12.59 -9.80 -10.51
C PRO A 33 -11.59 -10.95 -10.58
N LEU A 34 -10.68 -11.03 -9.60
CA LEU A 34 -9.65 -12.04 -9.45
C LEU A 34 -9.63 -12.51 -7.98
N LYS A 35 -9.33 -13.78 -7.74
CA LYS A 35 -9.35 -14.36 -6.39
C LYS A 35 -8.07 -14.00 -5.62
N TYR A 36 -8.22 -13.41 -4.44
CA TYR A 36 -7.13 -13.21 -3.49
C TYR A 36 -6.46 -14.54 -3.07
N GLN A 37 -5.21 -14.45 -2.61
CA GLN A 37 -4.44 -15.59 -2.10
C GLN A 37 -4.18 -15.41 -0.60
N THR A 38 -4.43 -16.44 0.20
CA THR A 38 -4.07 -16.49 1.63
C THR A 38 -2.87 -17.40 1.84
N ARG A 39 -2.01 -17.07 2.80
CA ARG A 39 -0.85 -17.88 3.19
C ARG A 39 -0.71 -17.94 4.71
N THR A 40 -0.26 -19.08 5.21
CA THR A 40 0.13 -19.24 6.62
C THR A 40 1.47 -18.55 6.85
N VAL A 41 1.59 -17.86 7.98
CA VAL A 41 2.85 -17.26 8.44
C VAL A 41 3.76 -18.36 8.98
N TYR A 42 4.95 -18.50 8.41
CA TYR A 42 6.01 -19.38 8.90
C TYR A 42 6.84 -18.71 9.99
N LYS A 43 7.26 -17.46 9.74
CA LYS A 43 8.13 -16.71 10.66
C LYS A 43 7.91 -15.20 10.56
N ILE A 44 8.08 -14.51 11.68
CA ILE A 44 8.14 -13.04 11.74
C ILE A 44 9.53 -12.64 12.25
N VAL A 45 10.24 -11.81 11.48
CA VAL A 45 11.57 -11.30 11.83
C VAL A 45 11.46 -9.80 12.05
N LEU A 46 11.56 -9.37 13.31
CA LEU A 46 11.56 -7.95 13.66
C LEU A 46 12.90 -7.31 13.32
N HIS A 47 12.87 -6.04 12.92
CA HIS A 47 14.09 -5.27 12.71
C HIS A 47 14.92 -5.23 14.01
N PRO A 48 16.23 -5.53 13.98
CA PRO A 48 17.06 -5.63 15.19
C PRO A 48 17.18 -4.32 15.95
N LYS A 49 17.02 -3.18 15.26
CA LYS A 49 17.01 -1.84 15.84
C LYS A 49 15.60 -1.31 16.14
N TYR A 50 14.56 -2.14 16.04
CA TYR A 50 13.18 -1.73 16.33
C TYR A 50 13.04 -1.30 17.79
N GLN A 51 12.47 -0.12 18.01
CA GLN A 51 12.17 0.41 19.34
C GLN A 51 10.68 0.62 19.52
N LYS A 52 10.05 -0.19 20.36
CA LYS A 52 8.59 -0.16 20.58
C LYS A 52 8.05 1.18 21.08
N THR A 53 8.84 1.92 21.86
CA THR A 53 8.40 3.19 22.46
C THR A 53 8.48 4.36 21.49
N THR A 54 9.56 4.46 20.73
CA THR A 54 9.78 5.58 19.78
C THR A 54 9.24 5.27 18.39
N LEU A 55 8.99 3.99 18.09
CA LEU A 55 8.73 3.44 16.76
C LEU A 55 9.89 3.67 15.78
N ASP A 56 11.12 3.76 16.29
CA ASP A 56 12.31 3.77 15.45
C ASP A 56 12.49 2.41 14.79
N ASN A 57 12.78 2.41 13.49
CA ASN A 57 12.94 1.20 12.66
C ASN A 57 11.74 0.25 12.82
N ASP A 58 10.52 0.80 12.74
CA ASP A 58 9.26 0.06 12.81
C ASP A 58 9.05 -0.78 11.53
N LEU A 59 9.84 -1.85 11.43
CA LEU A 59 9.86 -2.80 10.32
C LEU A 59 9.87 -4.24 10.83
N ALA A 60 9.22 -5.10 10.07
CA ALA A 60 9.29 -6.55 10.22
C ALA A 60 9.20 -7.22 8.86
N VAL A 61 9.85 -8.37 8.71
CA VAL A 61 9.68 -9.26 7.55
C VAL A 61 8.82 -10.44 7.98
N ILE A 62 7.76 -10.70 7.21
CA ILE A 62 6.88 -11.86 7.38
C ILE A 62 7.23 -12.88 6.30
N VAL A 63 7.59 -14.07 6.73
CA VAL A 63 7.93 -15.21 5.87
C VAL A 63 6.75 -16.16 5.88
N THR A 64 6.27 -16.55 4.70
CA THR A 64 5.13 -17.47 4.54
C THR A 64 5.61 -18.91 4.37
N GLU A 65 4.76 -19.88 4.73
CA GLU A 65 5.08 -21.32 4.54
C GLU A 65 5.19 -21.71 3.07
N ASN A 66 4.42 -21.05 2.20
CA ASN A 66 4.40 -21.28 0.76
C ASN A 66 4.49 -19.95 0.02
N GLU A 67 5.09 -19.97 -1.17
CA GLU A 67 5.21 -18.80 -2.05
C GLU A 67 3.85 -18.37 -2.61
N PHE A 68 3.73 -17.07 -2.93
CA PHE A 68 2.60 -16.56 -3.71
C PHE A 68 2.75 -16.96 -5.17
N GLN A 69 1.64 -17.26 -5.83
CA GLN A 69 1.67 -17.47 -7.28
C GLN A 69 1.72 -16.11 -7.95
N ILE A 70 2.88 -15.81 -8.54
CA ILE A 70 3.16 -14.63 -9.38
C ILE A 70 3.13 -15.13 -10.84
N ASP A 71 2.68 -14.30 -11.79
CA ASP A 71 2.65 -14.62 -13.24
C ASP A 71 1.71 -15.77 -13.68
N GLY A 72 0.65 -16.06 -12.90
CA GLY A 72 -0.38 -17.05 -13.25
C GLY A 72 -1.55 -16.47 -14.08
N GLN A 73 -2.59 -17.27 -14.35
CA GLN A 73 -3.84 -16.80 -15.00
C GLN A 73 -4.60 -15.70 -14.20
N ASN A 74 -4.11 -15.33 -13.01
CA ASN A 74 -4.65 -14.30 -12.12
C ASN A 74 -3.56 -13.27 -11.77
N ASP A 75 -3.08 -12.54 -12.78
CA ASP A 75 -1.96 -11.58 -12.71
C ASP A 75 -2.30 -10.27 -11.97
N HIS A 76 -2.55 -10.36 -10.66
CA HIS A 76 -2.85 -9.21 -9.78
C HIS A 76 -1.99 -9.17 -8.52
N ILE A 77 -1.05 -10.11 -8.38
CA ILE A 77 -0.09 -10.16 -7.28
C ILE A 77 1.30 -10.05 -7.91
N SER A 78 1.95 -8.91 -7.70
CA SER A 78 3.31 -8.66 -8.13
C SER A 78 4.08 -7.97 -7.01
N PRO A 79 5.34 -8.37 -6.74
CA PRO A 79 6.19 -7.67 -5.78
C PRO A 79 6.60 -6.29 -6.32
N LEU A 80 6.81 -5.34 -5.40
CA LEU A 80 7.51 -4.09 -5.71
C LEU A 80 9.01 -4.26 -5.48
N CYS A 81 9.81 -3.62 -6.34
CA CYS A 81 11.23 -3.45 -6.07
C CYS A 81 11.40 -2.52 -4.87
N ILE A 82 12.40 -2.73 -4.03
CA ILE A 82 12.71 -1.84 -2.91
C ILE A 82 13.83 -0.90 -3.35
N GLU A 83 13.68 0.39 -3.07
CA GLU A 83 14.69 1.40 -3.37
C GLU A 83 15.09 2.17 -2.12
N PHE A 84 16.39 2.46 -2.01
CA PHE A 84 16.93 3.31 -0.97
C PHE A 84 17.22 4.69 -1.52
N GLY A 85 16.78 5.70 -0.80
CA GLY A 85 17.04 7.08 -1.16
C GLY A 85 16.14 8.01 -0.37
N ASN A 86 16.35 9.31 -0.54
CA ASN A 86 15.32 10.26 -0.16
C ASN A 86 14.22 10.24 -1.23
N LEU A 87 13.05 10.76 -0.87
CA LEU A 87 12.05 11.10 -1.87
C LEU A 87 12.64 12.20 -2.75
N SER A 88 12.30 12.15 -4.04
CA SER A 88 12.74 13.14 -5.02
C SER A 88 11.54 13.93 -5.50
N SER A 89 11.73 15.23 -5.75
CA SER A 89 10.70 16.07 -6.38
C SER A 89 10.35 15.62 -7.81
N LEU A 90 11.18 14.77 -8.43
CA LEU A 90 10.92 14.16 -9.73
C LEU A 90 10.05 12.90 -9.64
N GLU A 91 9.79 12.41 -8.43
CA GLU A 91 9.02 11.21 -8.19
C GLU A 91 7.59 11.56 -7.82
N ARG A 92 6.67 10.73 -8.30
CA ARG A 92 5.30 10.68 -7.80
C ARG A 92 5.18 9.48 -6.88
N CYS A 93 4.77 9.74 -5.64
CA CYS A 93 4.59 8.70 -4.64
C CYS A 93 3.12 8.56 -4.24
N VAL A 94 2.72 7.34 -3.93
CA VAL A 94 1.34 6.96 -3.58
C VAL A 94 1.37 6.02 -2.40
N THR A 95 0.27 5.99 -1.66
CA THR A 95 0.00 4.97 -0.64
C THR A 95 -1.42 4.47 -0.81
N LEU A 96 -1.62 3.19 -0.56
CA LEU A 96 -2.90 2.51 -0.74
C LEU A 96 -3.39 1.96 0.59
N GLY A 97 -4.71 1.81 0.73
CA GLY A 97 -5.28 1.07 1.85
C GLY A 97 -6.78 0.90 1.76
N TRP A 98 -7.33 -0.02 2.55
CA TRP A 98 -8.78 -0.25 2.65
C TRP A 98 -9.43 0.61 3.73
N GLY A 99 -8.64 1.14 4.66
CA GLY A 99 -9.06 1.99 5.75
C GLY A 99 -9.23 1.23 7.06
N ASN A 100 -8.92 1.90 8.17
CA ASN A 100 -8.82 1.29 9.49
C ASN A 100 -10.11 0.57 9.94
N GLU A 101 -11.28 1.11 9.59
CA GLU A 101 -12.55 0.47 9.93
C GLU A 101 -12.81 -0.79 9.10
N ALA A 102 -12.47 -0.77 7.81
CA ALA A 102 -12.64 -1.93 6.94
C ALA A 102 -11.79 -3.10 7.41
N ILE A 103 -10.52 -2.84 7.76
CA ILE A 103 -9.62 -3.86 8.34
C ILE A 103 -10.12 -4.34 9.70
N LYS A 104 -10.45 -3.41 10.61
CA LYS A 104 -10.84 -3.76 11.98
C LYS A 104 -12.12 -4.59 12.05
N TYR A 105 -13.10 -4.28 11.22
CA TYR A 105 -14.41 -4.93 11.24
C TYR A 105 -14.61 -5.94 10.11
N HIS A 106 -13.57 -6.22 9.32
CA HIS A 106 -13.62 -7.13 8.17
C HIS A 106 -14.81 -6.82 7.25
N ILE A 107 -14.95 -5.54 6.91
CA ILE A 107 -16.08 -5.06 6.10
C ILE A 107 -15.93 -5.63 4.69
N THR A 108 -16.91 -6.43 4.28
CA THR A 108 -16.99 -6.97 2.92
C THR A 108 -17.23 -5.85 1.91
N ASP A 109 -16.74 -6.03 0.69
CA ASP A 109 -16.94 -5.09 -0.42
C ASP A 109 -16.32 -3.69 -0.17
N SER A 110 -15.39 -3.60 0.78
CA SER A 110 -14.56 -2.40 0.96
C SER A 110 -13.68 -2.20 -0.26
N ILE A 111 -13.57 -0.94 -0.69
CA ILE A 111 -12.84 -0.56 -1.89
C ILE A 111 -11.52 0.05 -1.45
N MET A 112 -10.42 -0.44 -2.02
CA MET A 112 -9.11 0.13 -1.78
C MET A 112 -9.06 1.59 -2.24
N HIS A 113 -8.57 2.44 -1.35
CA HIS A 113 -8.30 3.85 -1.58
C HIS A 113 -6.90 4.03 -2.16
N TYR A 114 -6.79 4.92 -3.14
CA TYR A 114 -5.55 5.38 -3.73
C TYR A 114 -5.31 6.83 -3.31
N ALA A 115 -4.23 7.08 -2.58
CA ALA A 115 -3.88 8.42 -2.13
C ALA A 115 -2.57 8.87 -2.79
N ASN A 116 -2.59 10.03 -3.43
CA ASN A 116 -1.35 10.69 -3.86
C ASN A 116 -0.66 11.26 -2.62
N THR A 117 0.66 11.19 -2.62
CA THR A 117 1.46 11.80 -1.56
C THR A 117 2.17 13.05 -2.07
N THR A 118 2.28 14.05 -1.22
CA THR A 118 3.12 15.23 -1.40
C THR A 118 4.22 15.16 -0.36
N GLU A 119 5.47 15.08 -0.80
CA GLU A 119 6.63 15.09 0.08
C GLU A 119 6.64 16.35 0.92
N LEU A 120 6.99 16.19 2.20
CA LEU A 120 7.40 17.30 3.04
C LEU A 120 8.90 17.19 3.29
N ASP A 121 9.69 17.95 2.54
CA ASP A 121 11.10 18.15 2.84
C ASP A 121 11.20 19.03 4.09
N LEU A 122 11.29 18.38 5.26
CA LEU A 122 11.48 19.05 6.55
C LEU A 122 12.95 19.42 6.81
N GLY A 123 13.85 19.22 5.83
CA GLY A 123 15.28 19.21 6.07
C GLY A 123 15.68 18.14 7.11
N TYR A 124 16.98 18.08 7.42
CA TYR A 124 17.65 17.11 8.29
C TYR A 124 17.11 16.99 9.75
N THR A 125 16.03 17.68 10.10
CA THR A 125 15.54 17.86 11.47
C THR A 125 14.47 16.87 11.94
N LEU A 126 13.97 15.98 11.07
CA LEU A 126 13.11 14.87 11.51
C LEU A 126 13.72 13.52 11.14
N HIS A 127 13.83 12.66 12.16
CA HIS A 127 14.34 11.28 12.16
C HIS A 127 14.91 10.78 10.82
N PRO A 128 16.24 10.56 10.69
CA PRO A 128 16.88 10.13 9.44
C PRO A 128 16.34 8.79 8.88
N VAL A 129 15.59 8.06 9.71
CA VAL A 129 14.99 6.75 9.44
C VAL A 129 13.60 6.80 8.81
N ASN A 130 12.89 7.95 8.80
CA ASN A 130 11.49 8.02 8.32
C ASN A 130 11.34 9.06 7.20
N HIS A 131 10.49 8.75 6.22
CA HIS A 131 9.94 9.73 5.28
C HIS A 131 8.66 10.35 5.85
N CYS A 132 8.45 11.64 5.57
CA CYS A 132 7.22 12.35 5.93
C CYS A 132 6.50 12.80 4.66
N ALA A 133 5.24 12.43 4.50
CA ALA A 133 4.45 12.86 3.36
C ALA A 133 3.01 13.18 3.77
N LYS A 134 2.42 14.17 3.11
CA LYS A 134 0.98 14.45 3.22
C LYS A 134 0.25 13.68 2.15
N ILE A 135 -0.94 13.19 2.46
CA ILE A 135 -1.79 12.56 1.46
C ILE A 135 -2.98 13.46 1.08
N ASP A 136 -3.52 13.25 -0.11
CA ASP A 136 -4.70 13.96 -0.63
C ASP A 136 -6.05 13.39 -0.14
N LEU A 137 -6.00 12.35 0.69
CA LEU A 137 -7.15 11.70 1.34
C LEU A 137 -7.10 11.83 2.87
N ASP A 138 -8.15 11.36 3.55
CA ASP A 138 -8.14 11.23 5.01
C ASP A 138 -7.16 10.10 5.42
N PRO A 139 -6.21 10.35 6.34
CA PRO A 139 -5.26 9.34 6.83
C PRO A 139 -5.90 8.06 7.39
N SER A 140 -7.16 8.10 7.80
CA SER A 140 -7.89 6.91 8.27
C SER A 140 -8.24 5.90 7.16
N LEU A 141 -8.14 6.33 5.89
CA LEU A 141 -8.42 5.50 4.71
C LEU A 141 -7.20 4.68 4.24
N VAL A 142 -6.04 4.89 4.86
CA VAL A 142 -4.83 4.11 4.60
C VAL A 142 -4.47 3.26 5.82
N ASP A 143 -3.78 2.16 5.58
CA ASP A 143 -3.60 1.11 6.59
C ASP A 143 -2.19 1.16 7.16
N MET A 144 -2.06 1.08 8.49
CA MET A 144 -0.73 0.92 9.11
C MET A 144 -0.01 -0.30 8.52
N GLY A 145 1.24 -0.13 8.11
CA GLY A 145 2.01 -1.13 7.35
C GLY A 145 1.88 -1.03 5.82
N SER A 146 1.02 -0.14 5.29
CA SER A 146 0.92 0.12 3.85
C SER A 146 2.22 0.70 3.29
N GLY A 147 2.49 0.40 2.02
CA GLY A 147 3.70 0.86 1.35
C GLY A 147 3.56 2.28 0.79
N LEU A 148 4.63 3.07 0.93
CA LEU A 148 4.88 4.26 0.12
C LEU A 148 5.58 3.82 -1.17
N ALA A 149 4.82 3.77 -2.26
CA ALA A 149 5.30 3.37 -3.57
C ALA A 149 5.55 4.60 -4.43
N CYS A 150 6.74 4.72 -5.01
CA CYS A 150 7.19 5.88 -5.79
C CYS A 150 7.58 5.48 -7.21
N THR A 151 7.40 6.39 -8.15
CA THR A 151 7.72 6.18 -9.57
C THR A 151 8.13 7.49 -10.24
N VAL A 152 8.92 7.39 -11.31
CA VAL A 152 9.31 8.50 -12.18
C VAL A 152 8.60 8.49 -13.53
N ASP A 153 8.03 7.36 -13.92
CA ASP A 153 7.47 7.11 -15.27
C ASP A 153 6.01 6.63 -15.25
N ASP A 154 5.40 6.59 -14.07
CA ASP A 154 4.04 6.10 -13.81
C ASP A 154 3.81 4.61 -14.08
N ILE A 155 4.86 3.85 -14.39
CA ILE A 155 4.80 2.44 -14.77
C ILE A 155 5.54 1.58 -13.74
N HIS A 156 6.77 1.96 -13.42
CA HIS A 156 7.62 1.20 -12.52
C HIS A 156 7.60 1.84 -11.14
N TYR A 157 7.06 1.10 -10.17
CA TYR A 157 6.98 1.54 -8.79
C TYR A 157 8.03 0.85 -7.92
N HIS A 158 8.61 1.62 -7.02
CA HIS A 158 9.56 1.17 -6.02
C HIS A 158 9.04 1.50 -4.63
N LEU A 159 9.18 0.56 -3.69
CA LEU A 159 8.84 0.76 -2.30
C LEU A 159 9.95 1.58 -1.63
N LYS A 160 9.56 2.74 -1.08
CA LYS A 160 10.47 3.66 -0.37
C LYS A 160 10.15 3.81 1.12
N GLY A 161 9.03 3.27 1.60
CA GLY A 161 8.69 3.34 3.01
C GLY A 161 7.48 2.50 3.39
N VAL A 162 7.31 2.28 4.69
CA VAL A 162 6.18 1.55 5.28
C VAL A 162 5.48 2.45 6.29
N PHE A 163 4.17 2.63 6.16
CA PHE A 163 3.39 3.56 6.97
C PHE A 163 3.37 3.15 8.44
N THR A 164 3.86 4.02 9.32
CA THR A 164 4.02 3.75 10.76
C THR A 164 3.00 4.52 11.59
N LYS A 165 2.87 5.83 11.39
CA LYS A 165 1.95 6.65 12.21
C LYS A 165 1.56 7.96 11.55
N VAL A 166 0.40 8.49 11.94
CA VAL A 166 -0.01 9.87 11.65
C VAL A 166 0.57 10.80 12.71
N ARG A 167 1.19 11.89 12.28
CA ARG A 167 1.71 12.94 13.15
C ARG A 167 0.60 13.91 13.59
N SER A 168 0.89 14.71 14.60
CA SER A 168 -0.02 15.75 15.10
C SER A 168 -0.37 16.83 14.07
N ASP A 169 0.48 17.03 13.06
CA ASP A 169 0.29 17.98 11.95
C ASP A 169 -0.41 17.34 10.73
N GLY A 170 -0.85 16.08 10.84
CA GLY A 170 -1.57 15.37 9.79
C GLY A 170 -0.70 14.74 8.70
N TYR A 171 0.62 14.86 8.79
CA TYR A 171 1.54 14.14 7.91
C TYR A 171 1.66 12.67 8.34
N LEU A 172 1.90 11.80 7.38
CA LEU A 172 2.17 10.39 7.63
C LEU A 172 3.68 10.18 7.71
N GLU A 173 4.12 9.41 8.69
CA GLU A 173 5.49 8.90 8.77
C GLU A 173 5.56 7.50 8.17
N PHE A 174 6.51 7.32 7.26
CA PHE A 174 6.82 6.05 6.63
C PHE A 174 8.24 5.63 7.02
N THR A 175 8.40 4.50 7.69
CA THR A 175 9.72 3.97 8.04
C THR A 175 10.44 3.53 6.77
N ARG A 176 11.68 4.00 6.58
CA ARG A 176 12.50 3.72 5.40
C ARG A 176 13.02 2.28 5.44
N PRO A 177 13.04 1.55 4.32
CA PRO A 177 13.63 0.22 4.27
C PRO A 177 15.13 0.23 4.63
N ASP A 178 15.55 -0.64 5.55
CA ASP A 178 16.97 -0.93 5.82
C ASP A 178 17.46 -1.99 4.82
N MET A 179 18.09 -1.54 3.73
CA MET A 179 18.54 -2.44 2.66
C MET A 179 19.66 -3.39 3.09
N GLU A 180 20.50 -3.01 4.06
CA GLU A 180 21.56 -3.89 4.56
C GLU A 180 20.94 -5.07 5.31
N TRP A 181 20.03 -4.77 6.23
CA TRP A 181 19.29 -5.79 6.98
C TRP A 181 18.42 -6.67 6.08
N ILE A 182 17.67 -6.06 5.14
CA ILE A 182 16.82 -6.79 4.21
C ILE A 182 17.66 -7.72 3.32
N SER A 183 18.77 -7.23 2.75
CA SER A 183 19.66 -8.05 1.91
C SER A 183 20.30 -9.20 2.69
N TYR A 184 20.66 -8.96 3.95
CA TYR A 184 21.16 -10.00 4.85
C TYR A 184 20.14 -11.13 5.04
N LEU A 185 18.85 -10.80 5.20
CA LEU A 185 17.78 -11.79 5.30
C LEU A 185 17.62 -12.59 4.00
N PHE A 186 17.60 -11.92 2.85
CA PHE A 186 17.50 -12.59 1.54
C PHE A 186 18.71 -13.48 1.20
N SER A 187 19.83 -13.33 1.91
CA SER A 187 21.03 -14.16 1.75
C SER A 187 20.94 -15.52 2.48
N GLY A 188 19.74 -15.94 2.92
CA GLY A 188 19.50 -17.22 3.59
C GLY A 188 19.63 -17.18 5.10
N ASN A 189 19.67 -15.99 5.71
CA ASN A 189 19.73 -15.81 7.17
C ASN A 189 18.34 -15.62 7.81
N ILE A 190 17.32 -16.18 7.16
CA ILE A 190 15.92 -16.21 7.61
C ILE A 190 15.66 -17.44 8.47
#